data_AF-T0ZUC8-F1
#
_entry.id   AF-T0ZUC8-F1
#
_cell.length_a   1.000
_cell.length_b   1.000
_cell.length_c   1.000
_cell.angle_alpha   90.00
_cell.angle_beta   90.00
_cell.angle_gamma   90.00
#
_symmetry.space_group_name_H-M   'P 1'
#
loop_
_entity.id
_entity.type
_entity.pdbx_description
1 polymer ?
#
loop_
_entity_poly.entity_id
_entity_poly.type
_entity_poly.pdbx_seq_one_letter_code
_entity_poly.pdbx_strand_id
1 'polypeptide(L)' 'MDNKKLVAAILIIVPFVAYLALPLYNTEFPEVAGLPFFYWYQIIWLPISGALFYIAAVLIDSGRKKAKGSGSRK' A
#
# COMPACT_ATOMS: atom_id res chain seq x y z
N MET A 1 -4.11 -12.56 -17.03
CA MET A 1 -3.32 -11.69 -16.13
C MET A 1 -3.04 -12.48 -14.87
N ASP A 2 -1.79 -12.55 -14.39
CA ASP A 2 -1.49 -13.28 -13.15
C ASP A 2 -2.22 -12.59 -11.98
N ASN A 3 -3.14 -13.29 -11.32
CA ASN A 3 -3.93 -12.74 -10.20
C ASN A 3 -3.05 -12.07 -9.13
N LYS A 4 -1.83 -12.59 -8.92
CA LYS A 4 -0.84 -12.02 -7.99
C LYS A 4 -0.31 -10.65 -8.40
N LYS A 5 -0.10 -10.42 -9.70
CA LYS A 5 0.33 -9.12 -10.23
C LYS A 5 -0.78 -8.09 -10.12
N LEU A 6 -2.02 -8.51 -10.35
CA LEU A 6 -3.20 -7.66 -10.15
C LEU A 6 -3.34 -7.23 -8.68
N VAL A 7 -3.21 -8.17 -7.74
CA VAL A 7 -3.24 -7.88 -6.29
C VAL A 7 -2.10 -6.92 -5.90
N ALA A 8 -0.87 -7.17 -6.36
CA ALA A 8 0.26 -6.28 -6.08
C ALA A 8 0.04 -4.86 -6.64
N ALA A 9 -0.50 -4.74 -7.85
CA ALA A 9 -0.84 -3.44 -8.44
C ALA A 9 -1.90 -2.69 -7.62
N ILE A 10 -2.94 -3.39 -7.14
CA ILE A 10 -3.98 -2.80 -6.28
C ILE A 10 -3.36 -2.30 -4.95
N LEU A 11 -2.55 -3.13 -4.29
CA LEU A 11 -1.89 -2.77 -3.02
C LEU A 11 -1.00 -1.52 -3.15
N ILE A 12 -0.38 -1.33 -4.31
CA ILE A 12 0.46 -0.16 -4.61
C ILE A 12 -0.40 1.08 -4.85
N ILE A 13 -1.56 0.95 -5.50
CA ILE A 13 -2.43 2.09 -5.84
C ILE A 13 -3.20 2.62 -4.62
N VAL A 14 -3.57 1.74 -3.68
CA VAL A 14 -4.36 2.09 -2.48
C VAL A 14 -3.76 3.27 -1.68
N PRO A 15 -2.46 3.30 -1.36
CA PRO A 15 -1.83 4.45 -0.72
C PRO A 15 -2.07 5.75 -1.49
N PHE A 16 -1.83 5.77 -2.81
CA PHE A 16 -2.00 6.99 -3.61
C PHE A 16 -3.43 7.51 -3.57
N VAL A 17 -4.43 6.63 -3.67
CA VAL A 17 -5.83 7.01 -3.55
C VAL A 17 -6.14 7.56 -2.16
N ALA A 18 -5.59 6.95 -1.11
CA ALA A 18 -5.75 7.40 0.26
C ALA A 18 -5.15 8.80 0.51
N TYR A 19 -4.01 9.13 -0.11
CA TYR A 19 -3.40 10.47 -0.05
C TYR A 19 -4.11 11.49 -0.97
N LEU A 20 -4.64 11.05 -2.12
CA LEU A 20 -5.37 11.90 -3.07
C LEU A 20 -6.81 12.22 -2.64
N ALA A 21 -7.37 11.48 -1.69
CA ALA A 21 -8.66 11.77 -1.05
C ALA A 21 -8.65 13.03 -0.16
N LEU A 22 -7.78 14.00 -0.48
CA LEU A 22 -7.56 15.27 0.20
C LEU A 22 -8.85 16.08 0.45
N PRO A 23 -9.81 16.20 -0.49
CA PRO A 23 -10.96 17.07 -0.26
C PRO A 23 -12.03 16.46 0.68
N LEU A 24 -11.96 15.17 1.00
CA LEU A 24 -12.94 14.51 1.89
C LEU A 24 -12.62 14.69 3.39
N TYR A 25 -11.38 15.05 3.74
CA TYR A 25 -10.92 15.19 5.13
C TYR A 25 -10.26 16.53 5.46
N ASN A 26 -10.21 17.48 4.52
CA ASN A 26 -9.66 18.83 4.73
C ASN A 26 -10.58 19.72 5.59
N THR A 27 -11.29 19.11 6.54
CA THR A 27 -12.10 19.82 7.52
C THR A 27 -11.22 20.01 8.75
N GLU A 28 -10.97 21.26 9.12
CA GLU A 28 -10.23 21.67 10.33
C GLU A 28 -10.80 21.03 11.61
N PHE A 29 -12.07 20.63 11.58
CA PHE A 29 -12.79 20.01 12.71
C PHE A 29 -13.19 18.57 12.38
N PRO A 30 -12.95 17.59 13.28
CA PRO A 30 -12.49 17.72 14.67
C PRO A 30 -10.96 17.74 14.84
N GLU A 31 -10.48 18.57 15.77
CA GLU A 31 -9.12 18.46 16.29
C GLU A 31 -9.05 17.31 17.30
N VAL A 32 -8.03 16.48 17.19
CA VAL A 32 -7.74 15.38 18.13
C VAL A 32 -6.41 15.69 18.79
N ALA A 33 -6.44 15.82 20.13
CA ALA A 33 -5.25 16.14 20.93
C ALA A 33 -4.52 17.43 20.49
N GLY A 34 -5.25 18.44 19.99
CA GLY A 34 -4.69 19.73 19.54
C GLY A 34 -4.05 19.68 18.15
N LEU A 35 -4.26 18.61 17.39
CA LEU A 35 -3.86 18.50 15.98
C LEU A 35 -5.09 18.24 15.10
N PRO A 36 -5.17 18.85 13.91
CA PRO A 36 -6.19 18.53 12.93
C PRO A 36 -6.21 17.03 12.60
N PHE A 37 -7.40 16.45 12.43
CA PHE A 37 -7.59 15.04 12.07
C PHE A 37 -6.75 14.59 10.88
N PHE A 38 -6.48 15.49 9.93
CA PHE A 38 -5.60 15.25 8.79
C PHE A 38 -4.23 14.66 9.19
N TYR A 39 -3.59 15.20 10.23
CA TYR A 39 -2.27 14.72 10.64
C TYR A 39 -2.34 13.32 11.25
N TRP A 40 -3.38 13.02 12.03
CA TRP A 40 -3.61 11.67 12.54
C TRP A 40 -3.82 10.66 11.43
N TYR A 41 -4.55 11.05 10.38
CA TYR A 41 -4.70 10.24 9.19
C TYR A 41 -3.33 9.95 8.55
N GLN A 42 -2.46 10.95 8.37
CA GLN A 42 -1.11 10.73 7.83
C GLN A 42 -0.27 9.79 8.70
N ILE A 43 -0.32 9.96 10.03
CA ILE A 43 0.43 9.13 10.98
C ILE A 43 -0.02 7.67 10.92
N ILE A 44 -1.32 7.41 10.80
CA ILE A 44 -1.87 6.05 10.67
C ILE A 44 -1.58 5.46 9.29
N TRP A 45 -1.66 6.27 8.23
CA TRP A 45 -1.40 5.81 6.87
C TRP A 45 0.07 5.55 6.57
N LEU A 46 0.99 6.14 7.33
CA LEU A 46 2.42 5.91 7.18
C LEU A 46 2.82 4.42 7.41
N PRO A 47 2.50 3.76 8.54
CA PRO A 47 2.79 2.35 8.73
C PRO A 47 1.94 1.45 7.83
N ILE A 48 0.68 1.83 7.52
CA ILE A 48 -0.19 1.06 6.62
C ILE A 48 0.40 1.01 5.21
N SER A 49 0.85 2.14 4.67
CA SER A 49 1.45 2.18 3.33
C SER A 49 2.74 1.35 3.27
N GLY A 50 3.58 1.43 4.30
CA GLY A 50 4.76 0.56 4.45
C GLY A 50 4.40 -0.93 4.44
N ALA A 51 3.37 -1.33 5.18
CA ALA A 51 2.89 -2.71 5.20
C ALA A 51 2.33 -3.16 3.83
N LEU A 52 1.55 -2.32 3.15
CA LEU A 52 1.02 -2.60 1.83
C LEU A 52 2.14 -2.81 0.80
N PHE A 53 3.15 -1.93 0.79
CA PHE A 53 4.32 -2.08 -0.09
C PHE A 53 5.14 -3.33 0.23
N TYR A 54 5.32 -3.65 1.50
CA TYR A 54 6.00 -4.88 1.90
C TYR A 54 5.28 -6.12 1.39
N ILE A 55 3.96 -6.20 1.57
CA ILE A 55 3.14 -7.32 1.08
C ILE A 55 3.21 -7.41 -0.46
N ALA A 56 3.12 -6.27 -1.16
CA ALA A 56 3.25 -6.23 -2.61
C ALA A 56 4.63 -6.77 -3.08
N ALA A 57 5.72 -6.37 -2.40
CA ALA A 57 7.07 -6.84 -2.70
C ALA A 57 7.19 -8.36 -2.52
N VAL A 58 6.69 -8.91 -1.41
CA VAL A 58 6.70 -10.36 -1.12
C VAL A 58 5.90 -11.14 -2.17
N LEU A 59 4.75 -10.61 -2.61
CA LEU A 59 3.91 -11.24 -3.64
C LEU A 59 4.60 -11.27 -5.01
N ILE A 60 5.31 -10.20 -5.37
CA ILE A 60 6.08 -10.11 -6.63
C ILE A 60 7.27 -11.08 -6.60
N ASP A 61 8.03 -11.11 -5.51
CA ASP A 61 9.20 -12.00 -5.37
C ASP A 61 8.81 -13.47 -5.35
N SER A 62 7.63 -13.80 -4.82
CA SER A 62 7.07 -15.15 -4.88
C SER A 62 6.81 -15.63 -6.32
N GLY A 63 6.52 -14.71 -7.24
CA GLY A 63 6.43 -15.01 -8.68
C GLY A 63 7.80 -15.27 -9.30
N ARG A 64 8.82 -14.51 -8.89
CA ARG A 64 10.21 -14.63 -9.38
C ARG A 64 10.88 -15.94 -8.97
N LYS A 65 10.67 -16.40 -7.72
CA LYS A 65 11.25 -17.66 -7.22
C LYS A 65 10.74 -18.88 -7.99
N LYS A 66 9.45 -18.90 -8.35
CA LYS A 66 8.84 -20.01 -9.11
C LYS A 66 9.40 -20.14 -10.54
N ALA A 67 9.70 -19.01 -11.21
CA ALA A 67 10.31 -19.01 -12.54
C ALA A 67 11.77 -19.51 -12.53
N LYS A 68 12.54 -19.18 -11.49
CA LYS A 68 13.96 -19.56 -11.38
C LYS A 68 14.18 -21.04 -11.03
N GLY A 69 13.26 -21.66 -10.29
CA GLY A 69 13.34 -23.10 -9.93
C GLY A 69 13.01 -24.07 -11.07
N SER A 70 12.33 -23.61 -12.13
CA SER A 70 12.00 -24.43 -13.30
C SER A 70 13.14 -24.50 -14.34
N GLY A 71 14.07 -23.55 -14.33
CA GLY A 71 15.18 -23.47 -15.28
C GLY A 71 16.46 -24.19 -14.86
N SER A 72 16.57 -24.63 -13.60
CA SER A 72 17.78 -25.28 -13.06
C SER A 72 17.71 -26.82 -13.07
N ARG A 73 16.69 -27.40 -13.72
CA ARG A 73 16.46 -28.85 -13.77
C ARG A 73 16.71 -29.48 -15.15
N LYS A 74 17.45 -28.80 -16.02
CA LYS A 74 17.96 -29.36 -17.27
C LYS A 74 19.46 -29.58 -17.18
#